data_AF-A0A975AUR7-F1
#
_entry.id   AF-A0A975AUR7-F1
#
_cell.length_a   1.000
_cell.length_b   1.000
_cell.length_c   1.000
_cell.angle_alpha   90.00
_cell.angle_beta   90.00
_cell.angle_gamma   90.00
#
_symmetry.space_group_name_H-M   'P 1'
#
loop_
_entity.id
_entity.type
_entity.pdbx_description
1 polymer ?
#
loop_
_entity_poly.entity_id
_entity_poly.type
_entity_poly.pdbx_seq_one_letter_code
_entity_poly.pdbx_strand_id
1 'polypeptide(L)'
;MICTSKKEAVISFLKAVFEKEDMNHSLTEAARLICELYPIKKVYFAKSLGKRMHYLTGYGNETYLPAEKIFLANNIWVFIEATDELKLLDKKQLIYLLKLTVTCLVEP
;
A
#
# COMPACT_ATOMS: atom_id res chain seq x y z
N MET A 1 7.88 -15.32 20.94
CA MET A 1 7.41 -15.44 19.55
C MET A 1 6.18 -14.55 19.45
N ILE A 2 6.34 -13.34 18.93
CA ILE A 2 5.40 -12.23 19.21
C ILE A 2 4.13 -12.44 18.39
N CYS A 3 3.09 -12.98 19.04
CA CYS A 3 1.71 -12.84 18.58
C CYS A 3 1.22 -11.46 19.04
N THR A 4 1.76 -10.40 18.43
CA THR A 4 1.16 -9.06 18.52
C THR A 4 -0.18 -9.18 17.79
N SER A 5 -1.27 -8.86 18.46
CA SER A 5 -2.61 -8.99 17.90
C SER A 5 -2.69 -8.28 16.54
N LYS A 6 -3.40 -8.82 15.54
CA LYS A 6 -3.57 -8.18 14.21
C LYS A 6 -3.95 -6.68 14.34
N LYS A 7 -4.66 -6.31 15.41
CA LYS A 7 -5.02 -4.94 15.77
C LYS A 7 -3.79 -4.06 16.04
N GLU A 8 -2.83 -4.53 16.83
CA GLU A 8 -1.61 -3.78 17.14
C GLU A 8 -0.78 -3.54 15.89
N ALA A 9 -0.66 -4.53 15.00
CA ALA A 9 0.03 -4.39 13.73
C ALA A 9 -0.62 -3.33 12.82
N VAL A 10 -1.96 -3.30 12.76
CA VAL A 10 -2.69 -2.26 12.02
C VAL A 10 -2.47 -0.88 12.64
N ILE A 11 -2.53 -0.76 13.97
CA ILE A 11 -2.30 0.52 14.65
C ILE A 11 -0.87 1.01 14.42
N SER A 12 0.13 0.14 14.53
CA SER A 12 1.53 0.52 14.27
C SER A 12 1.75 0.92 12.81
N PHE A 13 1.12 0.22 11.87
CA PHE A 13 1.13 0.59 10.46
C PHE A 13 0.57 2.00 10.25
N LEU A 14 -0.64 2.26 10.77
CA LEU A 14 -1.29 3.56 10.61
C LEU A 14 -0.47 4.68 11.24
N LYS A 15 0.08 4.47 12.44
CA LYS A 15 0.96 5.46 13.09
C LYS A 15 2.18 5.78 12.22
N ALA A 16 2.91 4.76 11.78
CA ALA A 16 4.10 4.95 10.96
C ALA A 16 3.81 5.70 9.64
N VAL A 17 2.65 5.44 9.03
CA VAL A 17 2.23 6.11 7.79
C VAL A 17 1.80 7.56 8.02
N PHE A 18 1.02 7.84 9.07
CA PHE A 18 0.51 9.19 9.35
C PHE A 18 1.49 10.09 10.11
N GLU A 19 2.59 9.55 10.67
CA GLU A 19 3.68 10.34 11.26
C GLU A 19 4.61 10.97 10.20
N LYS A 20 4.43 10.65 8.92
CA LYS A 20 5.25 11.22 7.84
C LYS A 20 4.80 12.64 7.47
N GLU A 21 5.77 13.44 7.02
CA GLU A 21 5.61 14.88 6.78
C GLU A 21 4.69 15.19 5.59
N ASP A 22 4.67 14.32 4.57
CA ASP A 22 3.83 14.48 3.38
C ASP A 22 3.32 13.14 2.84
N MET A 23 2.36 13.24 1.91
CA MET A 23 1.69 12.09 1.30
C MET A 23 2.66 11.13 0.60
N ASN A 24 3.69 11.61 -0.10
CA ASN A 24 4.63 10.71 -0.79
C ASN A 24 5.45 9.93 0.23
N HIS A 25 5.90 10.55 1.31
CA HIS A 25 6.58 9.84 2.39
C HIS A 25 5.65 8.84 3.09
N SER A 26 4.39 9.20 3.36
CA SER A 26 3.36 8.28 3.89
C SER A 26 3.15 7.06 2.99
N LEU A 27 3.00 7.28 1.68
CA LEU A 27 2.79 6.20 0.71
C LEU A 27 4.04 5.33 0.54
N THR A 28 5.23 5.92 0.59
CA THR A 28 6.50 5.17 0.57
C THR A 28 6.61 4.25 1.78
N GLU A 29 6.28 4.78 2.96
CA GLU A 29 6.29 3.99 4.20
C GLU A 29 5.25 2.88 4.17
N ALA A 30 4.05 3.15 3.65
CA ALA A 30 3.04 2.13 3.43
C ALA A 30 3.56 1.02 2.52
N ALA A 31 4.18 1.36 1.39
CA ALA A 31 4.77 0.37 0.47
C ALA A 31 5.85 -0.47 1.16
N ARG A 32 6.74 0.17 1.94
CA ARG A 32 7.81 -0.50 2.69
C ARG A 32 7.25 -1.51 3.68
N LEU A 33 6.34 -1.08 4.55
CA LEU A 33 5.72 -1.93 5.56
C LEU A 33 4.95 -3.09 4.92
N ILE A 34 4.32 -2.88 3.77
CA ILE A 34 3.63 -3.96 3.07
C ILE A 34 4.61 -5.02 2.56
N CYS A 35 5.72 -4.60 1.95
CA CYS A 35 6.74 -5.54 1.48
C CYS A 35 7.44 -6.29 2.63
N GLU A 36 7.51 -5.71 3.82
CA GLU A 36 8.11 -6.35 5.00
C GLU A 36 7.14 -7.31 5.72
N LEU A 37 5.85 -6.97 5.78
CA LEU A 37 4.85 -7.71 6.54
C LEU A 37 4.15 -8.81 5.73
N TYR A 38 4.20 -8.72 4.40
CA TYR A 38 3.53 -9.65 3.49
C TYR A 38 4.54 -10.20 2.47
N PRO A 39 4.28 -11.37 1.87
CA PRO A 39 5.13 -11.94 0.81
C PRO A 39 4.94 -11.19 -0.53
N ILE A 40 5.02 -9.85 -0.49
CA ILE A 40 4.89 -8.95 -1.63
C ILE A 40 6.27 -8.41 -1.98
N LYS A 41 6.62 -8.44 -3.26
CA LYS A 41 7.97 -8.07 -3.70
C LYS A 41 8.12 -6.59 -4.00
N LYS A 42 7.05 -5.97 -4.49
CA LYS A 42 7.02 -4.54 -4.81
C LYS A 42 5.60 -3.99 -4.74
N VAL A 43 5.52 -2.79 -4.17
CA VAL A 43 4.31 -1.97 -4.12
C VAL A 43 4.64 -0.60 -4.66
N TYR A 44 3.82 -0.08 -5.55
CA TYR A 44 3.92 1.32 -5.97
C TYR A 44 2.56 1.96 -6.15
N PHE A 45 2.55 3.28 -5.99
CA PHE A 45 1.37 4.12 -6.11
C PHE A 45 1.49 5.01 -7.34
N ALA A 46 0.36 5.23 -8.00
CA ALA A 46 0.28 6.15 -9.12
C ALA A 46 -1.02 6.95 -9.08
N LYS A 47 -0.98 8.18 -9.57
CA LYS A 47 -2.15 9.02 -9.78
C LYS A 47 -2.58 8.96 -11.24
N SER A 48 -3.87 8.77 -11.47
CA SER A 48 -4.47 8.85 -12.79
C SER A 48 -4.62 10.31 -13.22
N LEU A 49 -4.08 10.64 -14.38
CA LEU A 49 -4.21 11.92 -15.07
C LEU A 49 -4.87 11.64 -16.43
N GLY A 50 -6.20 11.50 -16.42
CA GLY A 50 -6.98 11.02 -17.56
C GLY A 50 -6.59 9.58 -17.92
N LYS A 51 -6.07 9.36 -19.13
CA LYS A 51 -5.65 8.02 -19.59
C LYS A 51 -4.24 7.60 -19.13
N ARG A 52 -3.48 8.50 -18.49
CA ARG A 52 -2.10 8.25 -18.07
C ARG A 52 -2.05 7.95 -16.58
N MET A 53 -1.12 7.08 -16.18
CA MET A 53 -0.76 6.86 -14.77
C MET A 53 0.57 7.56 -14.51
N HIS A 54 0.55 8.51 -13.58
CA HIS A 54 1.73 9.21 -13.10
C HIS A 54 2.23 8.54 -11.83
N TYR A 55 3.43 7.99 -11.87
CA TYR A 55 4.07 7.37 -10.72
C TYR A 55 4.22 8.39 -9.58
N LEU A 56 3.87 7.99 -8.36
CA LEU A 56 4.05 8.81 -7.15
C LEU A 56 5.26 8.34 -6.36
N THR A 57 5.19 7.10 -5.88
CA THR A 57 6.23 6.47 -5.07
C THR A 57 6.03 4.96 -4.97
N GLY A 58 6.95 4.24 -4.37
CA GLY A 58 6.89 2.80 -4.16
C GLY A 58 8.09 2.28 -3.37
N TYR A 59 8.04 0.99 -3.07
CA TYR A 59 9.11 0.27 -2.38
C TYR A 59 9.15 -1.18 -2.89
N GLY A 60 10.35 -1.77 -2.85
CA GLY A 60 10.59 -3.17 -3.19
C GLY A 60 11.41 -3.34 -4.46
N ASN A 61 11.60 -4.59 -4.85
CA ASN A 61 12.42 -4.97 -6.01
C ASN A 61 11.53 -5.29 -7.20
N GLU A 62 11.89 -4.80 -8.37
CA GLU A 62 11.18 -5.13 -9.61
C GLU A 62 11.27 -6.62 -9.92
N THR A 63 10.13 -7.26 -10.17
CA THR A 63 10.07 -8.72 -10.34
C THR A 63 9.69 -9.17 -11.74
N TYR A 64 9.46 -8.24 -12.67
CA TYR A 64 8.88 -8.50 -14.00
C TYR A 64 7.56 -9.30 -13.98
N LEU A 65 6.99 -9.51 -12.79
CA LEU A 65 5.71 -10.16 -12.60
C LEU A 65 4.58 -9.16 -12.84
N PRO A 66 3.41 -9.63 -13.30
CA PRO A 66 2.27 -8.75 -13.48
C PRO A 66 1.86 -8.13 -12.13
N ALA A 67 1.74 -6.81 -12.12
CA ALA A 67 1.21 -6.09 -10.98
C ALA A 67 -0.33 -6.12 -11.00
N GLU A 68 -0.93 -6.43 -9.86
CA GLU A 68 -2.36 -6.21 -9.68
C GLU A 68 -2.63 -4.74 -9.45
N LYS A 69 -3.50 -4.15 -10.27
CA LYS A 69 -3.86 -2.73 -10.24
C LYS A 69 -5.17 -2.53 -9.50
N ILE A 70 -5.14 -1.78 -8.39
CA ILE A 70 -6.29 -1.57 -7.50
C ILE A 70 -6.53 -0.08 -7.29
N PHE A 71 -7.77 0.37 -7.51
CA PHE A 71 -8.18 1.74 -7.24
C PHE A 71 -8.34 1.95 -5.72
N LEU A 72 -7.77 3.03 -5.20
CA LEU A 72 -7.85 3.39 -3.78
C LEU A 72 -8.86 4.52 -3.55
N ALA A 73 -8.49 5.76 -3.86
CA ALA A 73 -9.31 6.97 -3.74
C ALA A 73 -8.68 8.13 -4.52
N ASN A 74 -9.44 9.18 -4.85
CA ASN A 74 -8.94 10.45 -5.42
C ASN A 74 -7.94 10.29 -6.59
N ASN A 75 -8.29 9.42 -7.53
CA ASN A 75 -7.46 9.05 -8.69
C ASN A 75 -6.14 8.33 -8.33
N ILE A 76 -5.92 7.94 -7.08
CA ILE A 76 -4.76 7.15 -6.66
C ILE A 76 -5.06 5.66 -6.81
N TRP A 77 -4.09 4.97 -7.38
CA TRP A 77 -4.07 3.54 -7.60
C TRP A 77 -2.85 2.95 -6.90
N VAL A 78 -2.99 1.72 -6.41
CA VAL A 78 -1.87 0.90 -5.96
C VAL A 78 -1.65 -0.24 -6.94
N PHE A 79 -0.39 -0.59 -7.13
CA PHE A 79 0.07 -1.70 -7.92
C PHE A 79 0.88 -2.61 -7.00
N ILE A 80 0.51 -3.88 -6.97
CA ILE A 80 1.13 -4.88 -6.09
C ILE A 80 1.67 -6.02 -6.95
N GLU A 81 2.98 -6.20 -6.97
CA GLU A 81 3.64 -7.29 -7.69
C GLU A 81 3.72 -8.55 -6.79
N ALA A 82 3.58 -9.73 -7.40
CA ALA A 82 3.71 -11.04 -6.76
C ALA A 82 2.67 -11.35 -5.66
N THR A 83 1.37 -11.16 -5.93
CA THR A 83 0.31 -11.43 -4.93
C THR A 83 -0.07 -12.92 -4.77
N ASP A 84 0.53 -13.83 -5.52
CA ASP A 84 0.13 -15.24 -5.59
C ASP A 84 0.32 -16.00 -4.27
N GLU A 85 1.29 -15.57 -3.46
CA GLU A 85 1.57 -16.15 -2.14
C GLU A 85 0.70 -15.52 -1.02
N LEU A 86 -0.08 -14.47 -1.33
CA LEU A 86 -0.89 -13.78 -0.34
C LEU A 86 -2.27 -14.43 -0.20
N LYS A 87 -2.60 -14.88 1.01
CA LYS A 87 -3.92 -15.43 1.32
C LYS A 87 -5.03 -14.42 0.99
N LEU A 88 -6.12 -14.90 0.40
CA LEU A 88 -7.24 -14.06 -0.05
C LEU A 88 -7.81 -13.16 1.05
N LEU A 89 -7.90 -13.65 2.29
CA LEU A 89 -8.38 -12.86 3.43
C LEU A 89 -7.44 -11.71 3.77
N ASP A 90 -6.14 -11.98 3.84
CA ASP A 90 -5.12 -10.97 4.16
C ASP A 90 -5.03 -9.92 3.04
N LYS A 91 -5.15 -10.35 1.78
CA LYS A 91 -5.26 -9.45 0.62
C LYS A 91 -6.46 -8.49 0.73
N LYS A 92 -7.65 -9.00 1.06
CA LYS A 92 -8.85 -8.17 1.23
C LYS A 92 -8.68 -7.16 2.39
N GLN A 93 -8.11 -7.61 3.50
CA GLN A 93 -7.84 -6.76 4.66
C GLN A 93 -6.84 -5.65 4.31
N LEU A 94 -5.77 -6.00 3.59
CA LEU A 94 -4.76 -5.05 3.14
C LEU A 94 -5.34 -3.98 2.20
N ILE A 95 -6.13 -4.40 1.20
CA ILE A 95 -6.78 -3.46 0.27
C ILE A 95 -7.74 -2.52 1.01
N TYR A 96 -8.50 -3.04 1.98
CA TYR A 96 -9.41 -2.21 2.78
C TYR A 96 -8.65 -1.18 3.61
N LEU A 97 -7.56 -1.60 4.28
CA LEU A 97 -6.69 -0.71 5.03
C LEU A 97 -6.11 0.40 4.14
N LEU A 98 -5.54 0.04 2.98
CA LEU A 98 -4.98 1.00 2.03
C LEU A 98 -6.01 2.00 1.52
N LYS A 99 -7.24 1.56 1.24
CA LYS A 99 -8.34 2.46 0.84
C LYS A 99 -8.61 3.50 1.91
N LEU A 100 -8.80 3.07 3.16
CA LEU A 100 -9.03 3.98 4.28
C LEU A 100 -7.86 4.94 4.48
N THR A 101 -6.63 4.42 4.49
CA THR A 101 -5.42 5.23 4.67
C THR A 101 -5.33 6.32 3.59
N VAL A 102 -5.49 5.97 2.32
CA VAL A 102 -5.40 6.94 1.22
C VAL A 102 -6.57 7.92 1.24
N THR A 103 -7.79 7.50 1.58
CA THR A 103 -8.92 8.43 1.78
C THR A 103 -8.62 9.47 2.85
N CYS A 104 -7.95 9.09 3.95
CA CYS A 104 -7.58 10.04 5.00
C CYS A 104 -6.37 10.93 4.63
N LEU A 105 -5.45 10.45 3.81
CA LEU A 105 -4.28 11.23 3.36
C LEU A 105 -4.65 12.30 2.33
N VAL A 106 -5.71 12.08 1.56
CA VAL A 106 -6.17 13.02 0.55
C VAL A 106 -7.39 13.76 1.09
N GLU A 107 -7.15 14.85 1.81
CA GLU A 107 -8.18 15.83 2.10
C GLU A 107 -8.75 16.43 0.78
N PRO A 108 -10.04 16.81 0.75
CA PRO A 108 -10.66 17.45 -0.42
C PRO A 108 -10.03 18.79 -0.80
#